data_AF-A0A2S2PP92-F1
#
_entry.id   AF-A0A2S2PP92-F1
#
_cell.length_a   1.000
_cell.length_b   1.000
_cell.length_c   1.000
_cell.angle_alpha   90.00
_cell.angle_beta   90.00
_cell.angle_gamma   90.00
#
_symmetry.space_group_name_H-M   'P 1'
#
loop_
_entity.id
_entity.type
_entity.pdbx_description
1 polymer ?
#
loop_
_entity_poly.entity_id
_entity_poly.type
_entity_poly.pdbx_seq_one_letter_code
_entity_poly.pdbx_strand_id
1 'polypeptide(L)'
;IQMPQTPEKWLNVSKRFFDQWNFPNCLGSMDGKHVVIQAPIHSGTEFFNYKATFSVVLFALVDADYNFLFADVGCQGRISDGGVLKNSILYEKLENCELGIPNPQPLPGRN
;
A
#
# COMPACT_ATOMS: atom_id res chain seq x y z
N ILE A 1 -11.72 5.39 -4.04
CA ILE A 1 -10.67 4.85 -3.14
C ILE A 1 -11.07 5.26 -1.73
N GLN A 2 -11.39 4.31 -0.87
CA GLN A 2 -11.76 4.58 0.51
C GLN A 2 -11.08 3.57 1.43
N MET A 3 -10.21 4.08 2.30
CA MET A 3 -9.52 3.28 3.29
C MET A 3 -10.51 2.82 4.37
N PRO A 4 -10.49 1.55 4.79
CA PRO A 4 -11.26 1.11 5.96
C PRO A 4 -10.84 1.88 7.20
N GLN A 5 -11.81 2.26 8.04
CA GLN A 5 -11.61 3.06 9.26
C GLN A 5 -12.15 2.37 10.51
N THR A 6 -12.69 1.15 10.37
CA THR A 6 -13.27 0.40 11.49
C THR A 6 -12.78 -1.04 11.45
N PRO A 7 -12.67 -1.70 12.63
CA PRO A 7 -12.27 -3.10 12.71
C PRO A 7 -13.15 -4.01 11.84
N GLU A 8 -14.46 -3.78 11.82
CA GLU A 8 -15.42 -4.56 11.03
C GLU A 8 -15.12 -4.48 9.52
N LYS A 9 -14.80 -3.30 8.99
CA LYS A 9 -14.47 -3.15 7.57
C LYS A 9 -13.16 -3.85 7.21
N TRP A 10 -12.15 -3.79 8.08
CA TRP A 10 -10.90 -4.54 7.90
C TRP A 10 -11.12 -6.05 7.98
N LEU A 11 -11.98 -6.52 8.88
CA LEU A 11 -12.35 -7.94 8.97
C LEU A 11 -13.05 -8.42 7.70
N ASN A 12 -13.87 -7.58 7.04
CA ASN A 12 -14.44 -7.92 5.74
C ASN A 12 -13.38 -8.09 4.66
N VAL A 13 -12.35 -7.22 4.63
CA VAL A 13 -11.20 -7.37 3.73
C VAL A 13 -10.45 -8.67 4.02
N SER A 14 -10.14 -8.95 5.29
CA SER A 14 -9.50 -10.20 5.74
C SER A 14 -10.27 -11.44 5.34
N LYS A 15 -11.58 -11.44 5.58
CA LYS A 15 -12.46 -12.55 5.17
C LYS A 15 -12.37 -12.76 3.66
N ARG A 16 -12.36 -11.68 2.87
CA ARG A 16 -12.29 -11.78 1.42
C ARG A 16 -10.94 -12.33 0.93
N PHE A 17 -9.83 -11.98 1.59
CA PHE A 17 -8.53 -12.60 1.33
C PHE A 17 -8.50 -14.08 1.68
N PHE A 18 -9.08 -14.46 2.80
CA PHE A 18 -9.20 -15.86 3.18
C PHE A 18 -10.03 -16.66 2.15
N ASP A 19 -11.21 -16.15 1.77
CA ASP A 19 -12.13 -16.83 0.86
C ASP A 19 -11.54 -17.04 -0.55
N GLN A 20 -10.77 -16.07 -1.08
CA GLN A 20 -10.22 -16.15 -2.45
C GLN A 20 -8.81 -16.72 -2.52
N TRP A 21 -7.96 -16.34 -1.56
CA TRP A 21 -6.52 -16.54 -1.64
C TRP A 21 -6.01 -17.49 -0.54
N ASN A 22 -6.91 -18.02 0.31
CA ASN A 22 -6.55 -18.82 1.48
C ASN A 22 -5.50 -18.13 2.38
N PHE A 23 -5.60 -16.80 2.48
CA PHE A 23 -4.64 -15.98 3.19
C PHE A 23 -5.31 -15.34 4.41
N PRO A 24 -5.28 -16.00 5.59
CA PRO A 24 -5.97 -15.52 6.78
C PRO A 24 -5.35 -14.24 7.33
N ASN A 25 -6.17 -13.41 7.97
CA ASN A 25 -5.76 -12.19 8.68
C ASN A 25 -5.10 -11.10 7.79
N CYS A 26 -5.14 -11.22 6.45
CA CYS A 26 -4.60 -10.20 5.54
C CYS A 26 -5.53 -9.01 5.43
N LEU A 27 -5.01 -7.83 5.78
CA LEU A 27 -5.77 -6.59 5.69
C LEU A 27 -5.60 -5.88 4.35
N GLY A 28 -4.69 -6.35 3.51
CA GLY A 28 -4.43 -5.80 2.18
C GLY A 28 -3.05 -6.18 1.68
N SER A 29 -2.85 -6.02 0.37
CA SER A 29 -1.56 -6.20 -0.29
C SER A 29 -1.02 -4.85 -0.73
N MET A 30 0.28 -4.60 -0.55
CA MET A 30 0.91 -3.34 -0.91
C MET A 30 2.04 -3.55 -1.91
N ASP A 31 2.13 -2.68 -2.91
CA ASP A 31 3.25 -2.65 -3.83
C ASP A 31 3.44 -1.25 -4.45
N GLY A 32 4.65 -0.99 -4.93
CA GLY A 32 5.03 0.20 -5.65
C GLY A 32 5.11 -0.05 -7.16
N LYS A 33 4.58 0.87 -7.97
CA LYS A 33 4.69 0.84 -9.43
C LYS A 33 5.31 2.12 -9.95
N HIS A 34 6.38 1.99 -10.73
CA HIS A 34 6.92 3.09 -11.51
C HIS A 34 5.95 3.46 -12.65
N VAL A 35 5.50 4.71 -12.65
CA VAL A 35 4.78 5.35 -13.75
C VAL A 35 5.78 6.19 -14.50
N VAL A 36 6.08 5.80 -15.73
CA VAL A 36 7.06 6.50 -16.58
C VAL A 36 6.53 7.88 -16.93
N ILE A 37 7.37 8.89 -16.79
CA ILE A 37 7.09 10.28 -17.12
C ILE A 37 8.17 10.83 -18.04
N GLN A 38 7.86 11.93 -18.73
CA GLN A 38 8.90 12.77 -19.31
C GLN A 38 9.70 13.42 -18.17
N ALA A 39 11.01 13.53 -18.34
CA ALA A 39 11.89 14.19 -17.38
C ALA A 39 11.36 15.61 -17.07
N PRO A 40 11.06 15.93 -15.80
CA PRO A 40 10.66 17.28 -15.44
C PRO A 40 11.80 18.28 -15.71
N ILE A 41 11.42 19.52 -16.04
CA ILE A 41 12.39 20.58 -16.35
C ILE A 41 13.31 20.79 -15.12
N HIS A 42 14.63 20.81 -15.36
CA HIS A 42 15.65 20.99 -14.32
C HIS A 42 15.67 19.92 -13.19
N SER A 43 15.13 18.72 -13.41
CA SER A 43 15.07 17.68 -12.37
C SER A 43 16.36 16.91 -12.10
N GLY A 44 17.40 17.07 -12.94
CA GLY A 44 18.58 16.21 -12.89
C GLY A 44 18.20 14.73 -12.94
N THR A 45 18.71 13.92 -12.01
CA THR A 45 18.40 12.48 -11.88
C THR A 45 17.32 12.17 -10.83
N GLU A 46 16.60 13.17 -10.35
CA GLU A 46 15.67 13.02 -9.23
C GLU A 46 14.58 11.95 -9.48
N PHE A 47 14.00 11.95 -10.68
CA PHE A 47 12.99 10.97 -11.09
C PHE A 47 13.59 9.79 -11.85
N PHE A 48 14.91 9.76 -12.04
CA PHE A 48 15.57 8.70 -12.79
C PHE A 48 15.69 7.45 -11.94
N ASN A 49 15.08 6.35 -12.41
CA ASN A 49 15.01 5.08 -11.70
C ASN A 49 16.09 4.10 -12.19
N TYR A 50 16.19 2.96 -11.50
CA TYR A 50 17.15 1.90 -11.84
C TYR A 50 16.90 1.22 -13.20
N LYS A 51 15.72 1.42 -13.82
CA LYS A 51 15.37 0.93 -15.15
C LYS A 51 15.75 1.91 -16.26
N ALA A 52 16.60 2.89 -15.95
CA ALA A 52 17.06 3.93 -16.87
C ALA A 52 15.92 4.76 -17.50
N THR A 53 14.84 4.99 -16.74
CA THR A 53 13.71 5.84 -17.14
C THR A 53 13.40 6.88 -16.08
N PHE A 54 12.73 7.97 -16.46
CA PHE A 54 12.17 8.92 -15.50
C PHE A 54 10.79 8.43 -15.07
N SER A 55 10.53 8.42 -13.76
CA SER A 55 9.27 7.92 -13.22
C SER A 55 8.89 8.58 -11.90
N VAL A 56 7.60 8.57 -11.62
CA VAL A 56 7.07 8.70 -10.25
C VAL A 56 6.61 7.34 -9.76
N VAL A 57 6.59 7.15 -8.45
CA VAL A 57 6.05 5.94 -7.82
C VAL A 57 4.56 6.13 -7.55
N LEU A 58 3.75 5.18 -8.00
CA LEU A 58 2.40 4.90 -7.51
C LEU A 58 2.56 3.81 -6.44
N PHE A 59 2.30 4.15 -5.19
CA PHE A 59 2.27 3.19 -4.10
C PHE A 59 0.82 2.91 -3.73
N ALA A 60 0.44 1.64 -3.64
CA ALA A 60 -0.96 1.27 -3.45
C ALA A 60 -1.12 0.15 -2.44
N LEU A 61 -2.22 0.23 -1.67
CA LEU A 61 -2.77 -0.86 -0.87
C LEU A 61 -4.08 -1.32 -1.55
N VAL A 62 -4.20 -2.61 -1.80
CA VAL A 62 -5.36 -3.21 -2.47
C VAL A 62 -6.01 -4.31 -1.65
N ASP A 63 -7.31 -4.52 -1.87
CA ASP A 63 -8.05 -5.65 -1.31
C ASP A 63 -7.93 -6.92 -2.18
N ALA A 64 -8.57 -7.99 -1.73
CA ALA A 64 -8.56 -9.29 -2.40
C ALA A 64 -9.25 -9.29 -3.78
N ASP A 65 -10.10 -8.30 -4.06
CA ASP A 65 -10.83 -8.12 -5.32
C ASP A 65 -10.10 -7.11 -6.24
N TYR A 66 -8.84 -6.78 -5.95
CA TYR A 66 -8.00 -5.83 -6.69
C TYR A 66 -8.46 -4.36 -6.63
N ASN A 67 -9.33 -4.00 -5.69
CA ASN A 67 -9.74 -2.62 -5.51
C ASN A 67 -8.73 -1.86 -4.65
N PHE A 68 -8.45 -0.61 -5.03
CA PHE A 68 -7.62 0.29 -4.23
C PHE A 68 -8.31 0.68 -2.92
N LEU A 69 -7.70 0.28 -1.80
CA LEU A 69 -8.01 0.77 -0.45
C LEU A 69 -7.29 2.09 -0.17
N PHE A 70 -6.07 2.21 -0.68
CA PHE A 70 -5.25 3.41 -0.60
C PHE A 70 -4.35 3.51 -1.83
N ALA A 71 -4.06 4.74 -2.26
CA ALA A 71 -3.09 5.03 -3.30
C ALA A 71 -2.41 6.36 -2.99
N ASP A 72 -1.09 6.40 -3.14
CA ASP A 72 -0.25 7.57 -3.06
C ASP A 72 0.58 7.67 -4.34
N VAL A 73 0.62 8.85 -4.95
CA VAL A 73 1.22 9.06 -6.28
C VAL A 73 2.06 10.32 -6.26
N GLY A 74 3.29 10.21 -6.78
CA GLY A 74 4.13 11.37 -7.04
C GLY A 74 5.48 11.33 -6.34
N CYS A 75 5.74 10.32 -5.50
CA CYS A 75 7.07 10.11 -4.94
C CYS A 75 8.09 9.89 -6.07
N GLN A 76 9.32 10.39 -5.86
CA GLN A 76 10.35 10.32 -6.88
C GLN A 76 10.76 8.88 -7.20
N GLY A 77 10.93 8.57 -8.48
CA GLY A 77 11.20 7.20 -8.97
C GLY A 77 12.49 6.53 -8.50
N ARG A 78 13.33 7.21 -7.73
CA ARG A 78 14.54 6.66 -7.09
C ARG A 78 14.30 6.10 -5.70
N ILE A 79 13.15 6.38 -5.09
CA ILE A 79 12.82 5.99 -3.73
C ILE A 79 12.33 4.53 -3.71
N SER A 80 12.77 3.75 -2.73
CA SER A 80 12.33 2.36 -2.53
C SER A 80 10.92 2.31 -1.93
N ASP A 81 10.22 1.19 -2.11
CA ASP A 81 8.85 1.02 -1.58
C ASP A 81 8.78 1.22 -0.06
N GLY A 82 9.80 0.77 0.68
CA GLY A 82 9.90 1.02 2.12
C GLY A 82 10.10 2.50 2.47
N GLY A 83 10.81 3.25 1.62
CA GLY A 83 10.94 4.70 1.74
C GLY A 83 9.62 5.42 1.44
N VAL A 84 8.88 4.98 0.41
CA VAL A 84 7.55 5.54 0.09
C VAL A 84 6.56 5.25 1.22
N LEU A 85 6.50 4.00 1.72
CA LEU A 85 5.63 3.61 2.82
C LEU A 85 5.86 4.49 4.06
N LYS A 86 7.12 4.61 4.53
CA LYS A 86 7.45 5.40 5.73
C LYS A 86 7.07 6.87 5.64
N ASN A 87 7.01 7.44 4.43
CA ASN A 87 6.63 8.84 4.20
C ASN A 87 5.16 9.01 3.78
N SER A 88 4.35 7.96 3.85
CA SER A 88 2.93 8.00 3.46
C SER A 88 2.01 8.26 4.65
N ILE A 89 0.85 8.86 4.38
CA ILE A 89 -0.23 9.04 5.37
C ILE A 89 -0.73 7.69 5.91
N LEU A 90 -0.62 6.61 5.12
CA LEU A 90 -0.95 5.27 5.57
C LEU A 90 -0.08 4.84 6.76
N TYR A 91 1.24 5.08 6.69
CA TYR A 91 2.18 4.75 7.76
C TYR A 91 2.00 5.65 8.98
N GLU A 92 1.76 6.95 8.78
CA GLU A 92 1.43 7.88 9.87
C GLU A 92 0.19 7.40 10.67
N LYS A 93 -0.89 7.05 9.95
CA LYS A 93 -2.11 6.54 10.59
C LYS A 93 -1.92 5.18 11.25
N LEU A 94 -1.03 4.34 10.71
CA LEU A 94 -0.69 3.05 11.31
C LEU A 94 -0.02 3.24 12.68
N GLU A 95 1.01 4.09 12.74
CA GLU A 95 1.75 4.39 13.98
C GLU A 95 0.87 5.09 15.03
N ASN A 96 -0.06 5.95 14.60
CA ASN A 96 -0.99 6.66 15.48
C ASN A 96 -2.23 5.84 15.88
N CYS A 97 -2.32 4.57 15.48
CA CYS A 97 -3.48 3.69 15.71
C CYS A 97 -4.82 4.24 15.15
N GLU A 98 -4.78 5.05 14.09
CA GLU A 98 -5.95 5.72 13.51
C GLU A 98 -6.63 4.92 12.38
N LEU A 99 -6.07 3.78 12.01
CA LEU A 99 -6.61 2.94 10.94
C LEU A 99 -7.81 2.11 11.39
N GLY A 100 -8.04 1.96 12.70
CA GLY A 100 -9.07 1.06 13.23
C GLY A 100 -8.79 -0.40 12.92
N ILE A 101 -7.52 -0.80 12.87
CA ILE A 101 -7.09 -2.20 12.66
C ILE A 101 -7.65 -3.08 13.79
N PRO A 102 -8.22 -4.26 13.47
CA PRO A 102 -8.75 -5.18 14.47
C PRO A 102 -7.65 -5.73 15.37
N ASN A 103 -8.04 -6.15 16.57
CA ASN A 103 -7.13 -6.84 17.49
C ASN A 103 -6.53 -8.10 16.83
N PRO A 104 -5.29 -8.50 17.18
CA PRO A 104 -4.67 -9.71 16.68
C PRO A 104 -5.57 -10.95 16.89
N GLN A 105 -5.62 -11.81 15.88
CA GLN A 105 -6.33 -13.09 15.94
C GLN A 105 -5.36 -14.24 15.62
N PRO A 106 -5.54 -15.42 16.25
CA PRO A 106 -4.74 -16.59 15.90
C PRO A 106 -4.98 -17.01 14.45
N LEU A 107 -3.98 -17.67 13.86
CA LEU A 107 -4.15 -18.28 12.54
C LEU A 107 -5.09 -19.49 12.65
N PRO A 108 -5.89 -19.80 11.62
CA PRO A 108 -6.73 -20.99 11.59
C PRO A 108 -5.93 -22.26 11.95
N GLY A 109 -6.46 -23.06 12.88
CA GLY A 109 -5.81 -24.29 13.33
C GLY A 109 -4.68 -24.12 14.36
N ARG A 110 -4.48 -22.91 14.91
CA ARG A 110 -3.62 -22.67 16.07
C ARG A 110 -4.47 -22.14 17.22
N ASN A 111 -4.49 -22.88 18.34
CA ASN A 111 -5.06 -22.43 19.61
C ASN A 111 -4.02 -21.68 20.44
#